data_AF-A0A8T6V7P5-F1
#
_entry.id   AF-A0A8T6V7P5-F1
#
_cell.length_a   1.000
_cell.length_b   1.000
_cell.length_c   1.000
_cell.angle_alpha   90.00
_cell.angle_beta   90.00
_cell.angle_gamma   90.00
#
_symmetry.space_group_name_H-M   'P 1'
#
loop_
_entity.id
_entity.type
_entity.pdbx_description
1 polymer ?
#
loop_
_entity_poly.entity_id
_entity_poly.type
_entity_poly.pdbx_seq_one_letter_code
_entity_poly.pdbx_strand_id
1 'polypeptide(L)'
;MPLEQALFTWVHLVSASIWVGGSIFLGIVLSPLLRTMYDSVEKRLQIMIKVGRRFNKIAVPSLIILIITGIYNSTFFFSDPQTMITTNYGSFLLIKIILVIALIITYIIHVRIIRKDVEERIMTNQASQKQIQALRKKIIILGEVTVVLSVAILFFAAMLDAGV
;
A
#
# COMPACT_ATOMS: atom_id res chain seq x y z
N MET A 1 24.84 3.65 16.25
CA MET A 1 25.27 5.07 16.43
C MET A 1 24.13 6.03 16.07
N PRO A 2 24.07 7.29 16.55
CA PRO A 2 22.96 8.20 16.23
C PRO A 2 22.74 8.43 14.73
N LEU A 3 23.82 8.51 13.95
CA LEU A 3 23.76 8.64 12.49
C LEU A 3 23.09 7.44 11.80
N GLU A 4 23.36 6.22 12.28
CA GLU A 4 22.78 4.99 11.75
C GLU A 4 21.26 4.97 11.92
N GLN A 5 20.77 5.29 13.11
CA GLN A 5 19.32 5.39 13.39
C GLN A 5 18.65 6.46 12.53
N ALA A 6 19.30 7.61 12.34
CA ALA A 6 18.80 8.67 11.47
C ALA A 6 18.69 8.20 10.01
N LEU A 7 19.68 7.45 9.50
CA LEU A 7 19.66 6.89 8.15
C LEU A 7 18.53 5.87 7.98
N PHE A 8 18.34 4.95 8.92
CA PHE A 8 17.23 3.97 8.87
C PHE A 8 15.87 4.66 8.89
N THR A 9 15.71 5.69 9.73
CA THR A 9 14.48 6.48 9.81
C THR A 9 14.23 7.26 8.52
N TRP A 10 15.27 7.90 7.96
CA TRP A 10 15.16 8.60 6.69
C TRP A 10 14.75 7.67 5.54
N VAL A 11 15.39 6.49 5.43
CA VAL A 11 15.02 5.46 4.44
C VAL A 11 13.59 4.97 4.63
N HIS A 12 13.15 4.76 5.89
CA HIS A 12 11.78 4.39 6.23
C HIS A 12 10.78 5.45 5.73
N LEU A 13 11.02 6.73 6.02
CA LEU A 13 10.15 7.83 5.63
C LEU A 13 10.09 8.03 4.11
N VAL A 14 11.22 7.90 3.40
CA VAL A 14 11.24 7.95 1.93
C VAL A 14 10.41 6.80 1.35
N SER A 15 10.58 5.58 1.87
CA SER A 15 9.85 4.39 1.43
C SER A 15 8.35 4.52 1.67
N ALA A 16 7.97 5.05 2.85
CA ALA A 16 6.58 5.36 3.19
C ALA A 16 5.99 6.41 2.25
N SER A 17 6.74 7.47 1.95
CA SER A 17 6.30 8.55 1.06
C SER A 17 6.02 8.04 -0.36
N ILE A 18 6.88 7.17 -0.89
CA ILE A 18 6.68 6.55 -2.20
C ILE A 18 5.42 5.66 -2.19
N TRP A 19 5.30 4.79 -1.19
CA TRP A 19 4.20 3.83 -1.09
C TRP A 19 2.84 4.53 -0.88
N VAL A 20 2.73 5.30 0.20
CA VAL A 20 1.48 5.94 0.61
C VAL A 20 1.12 7.09 -0.32
N GLY A 21 2.07 7.99 -0.58
CA GLY A 21 1.87 9.14 -1.45
C GLY A 21 1.53 8.74 -2.88
N GLY A 22 2.25 7.76 -3.44
CA GLY A 22 1.97 7.23 -4.76
C GLY A 22 0.59 6.58 -4.86
N SER A 23 0.20 5.80 -3.84
CA SER A 23 -1.13 5.15 -3.81
C SER A 23 -2.28 6.15 -3.71
N ILE A 24 -2.13 7.19 -2.87
CA ILE A 24 -3.07 8.32 -2.78
C ILE A 24 -3.17 9.04 -4.13
N PHE A 25 -2.04 9.34 -4.78
CA PHE A 25 -2.03 9.99 -6.09
C PHE A 25 -2.80 9.19 -7.14
N LEU A 26 -2.60 7.86 -7.21
CA LEU A 26 -3.32 7.00 -8.15
C LEU A 26 -4.83 7.02 -7.90
N GLY A 27 -5.25 7.00 -6.63
CA GLY A 27 -6.66 6.97 -6.25
C GLY A 27 -7.39 8.31 -6.40
N ILE A 28 -6.77 9.40 -5.93
CA ILE A 28 -7.41 10.72 -5.79
C ILE A 28 -7.15 11.63 -6.98
N VAL A 29 -6.00 11.50 -7.65
CA VAL A 29 -5.64 12.39 -8.77
C VAL A 29 -5.83 11.68 -10.10
N LEU A 30 -5.16 10.53 -10.30
CA LEU A 30 -5.19 9.85 -11.59
C LEU A 30 -6.56 9.27 -11.92
N SER A 31 -7.21 8.56 -10.99
CA SER A 31 -8.50 7.90 -11.25
C SER A 31 -9.60 8.90 -11.64
N PRO A 32 -9.78 10.06 -10.98
CA PRO A 32 -10.72 11.08 -11.43
C PRO A 32 -10.32 11.75 -12.75
N LEU A 33 -9.03 12.04 -12.96
CA LEU A 33 -8.55 12.62 -14.22
C LEU A 33 -8.86 11.72 -15.42
N LEU A 34 -8.69 10.40 -15.29
CA LEU A 34 -9.04 9.47 -16.35
C LEU A 34 -10.55 9.46 -16.65
N ARG A 35 -11.40 9.83 -15.69
CA ARG A 35 -12.85 9.97 -15.93
C ARG A 35 -13.17 11.20 -16.79
N THR A 36 -12.38 12.26 -16.73
CA THR A 36 -12.61 13.47 -17.53
C THR A 36 -12.03 13.36 -18.94
N MET A 37 -10.99 12.53 -19.15
CA MET A 37 -10.30 12.42 -20.44
C MET A 37 -10.85 11.38 -21.41
N TYR A 38 -11.55 10.37 -20.91
CA TYR A 38 -12.02 9.24 -21.73
C TYR A 38 -13.43 8.86 -21.29
N ASP A 39 -14.35 8.53 -22.20
CA ASP A 39 -15.68 8.02 -21.80
C ASP A 39 -15.71 6.51 -21.57
N SER A 40 -14.87 5.78 -22.31
CA SER A 40 -14.80 4.31 -22.22
C SER A 40 -14.20 3.86 -20.89
N VAL A 41 -14.99 3.10 -20.13
CA VAL A 41 -14.57 2.44 -18.87
C VAL A 41 -13.41 1.48 -19.12
N GLU A 42 -13.42 0.79 -20.26
CA GLU A 42 -12.36 -0.14 -20.66
C GLU A 42 -11.03 0.58 -20.87
N LYS A 43 -11.03 1.70 -21.61
CA LYS A 43 -9.82 2.49 -21.86
C LYS A 43 -9.24 3.07 -20.57
N ARG A 44 -10.10 3.57 -19.66
CA ARG A 44 -9.69 4.02 -18.33
C ARG A 44 -9.02 2.89 -17.54
N LEU A 45 -9.61 1.69 -17.55
CA LEU A 45 -9.08 0.52 -16.85
C LEU A 45 -7.74 0.05 -17.45
N GLN A 46 -7.62 0.03 -18.78
CA GLN A 46 -6.38 -0.32 -19.46
C GLN A 46 -5.22 0.61 -19.04
N ILE A 47 -5.48 1.91 -18.98
CA ILE A 47 -4.49 2.91 -18.53
C ILE A 47 -4.14 2.69 -17.06
N MET A 48 -5.13 2.51 -16.18
CA MET A 48 -4.90 2.22 -14.76
C MET A 48 -4.02 0.99 -14.56
N ILE A 49 -4.26 -0.10 -15.29
CA ILE A 49 -3.44 -1.32 -15.22
C ILE A 49 -2.00 -1.03 -15.65
N LYS A 50 -1.80 -0.34 -16.78
CA LYS A 50 -0.46 0.02 -17.29
C LYS A 50 0.31 0.90 -16.31
N VAL A 51 -0.33 1.93 -15.75
CA VAL A 51 0.28 2.83 -14.77
C VAL A 51 0.57 2.07 -13.47
N GLY A 52 -0.38 1.30 -12.96
CA GLY A 52 -0.22 0.49 -11.76
C GLY A 52 0.96 -0.49 -11.86
N ARG A 53 1.12 -1.17 -12.99
CA ARG A 53 2.30 -2.03 -13.24
C ARG A 53 3.62 -1.26 -13.19
N ARG A 54 3.67 -0.06 -13.76
CA ARG A 54 4.87 0.80 -13.72
C ARG A 54 5.15 1.27 -12.29
N PHE A 55 4.13 1.73 -11.58
CA PHE A 55 4.24 2.14 -10.19
C PHE A 55 4.73 0.99 -9.29
N ASN A 56 4.20 -0.22 -9.47
CA ASN A 56 4.58 -1.39 -8.69
C ASN A 56 6.06 -1.77 -8.79
N LYS A 57 6.75 -1.41 -9.89
CA LYS A 57 8.22 -1.61 -9.99
C LYS A 57 9.00 -0.81 -8.96
N ILE A 58 8.44 0.29 -8.45
CA ILE A 58 9.05 1.17 -7.45
C ILE A 58 8.37 0.96 -6.08
N ALA A 59 7.04 0.84 -6.08
CA ALA A 59 6.25 0.68 -4.87
C ALA A 59 6.56 -0.62 -4.13
N VAL A 60 6.73 -1.76 -4.83
CA VAL A 60 7.01 -3.05 -4.17
C VAL A 60 8.37 -3.04 -3.46
N PRO A 61 9.49 -2.65 -4.10
CA PRO A 61 10.75 -2.47 -3.38
C PRO A 61 10.63 -1.51 -2.20
N SER A 62 9.91 -0.40 -2.36
CA SER A 62 9.68 0.56 -1.27
C SER A 62 8.93 -0.07 -0.10
N LEU A 63 7.89 -0.87 -0.35
CA LEU A 63 7.17 -1.60 0.70
C LEU A 63 8.08 -2.60 1.42
N ILE A 64 8.93 -3.32 0.69
CA ILE A 64 9.89 -4.27 1.29
C ILE A 64 10.86 -3.54 2.21
N ILE A 65 11.46 -2.43 1.75
CA ILE A 65 12.36 -1.60 2.55
C ILE A 65 11.62 -1.03 3.77
N LEU A 66 10.38 -0.57 3.60
CA LEU A 66 9.55 -0.05 4.67
C LEU A 66 9.32 -1.09 5.77
N ILE A 67 9.06 -2.35 5.40
CA ILE A 67 8.88 -3.46 6.34
C ILE A 67 10.20 -3.74 7.08
N ILE A 68 11.31 -3.88 6.35
CA ILE A 68 12.62 -4.18 6.95
C ILE A 68 13.03 -3.09 7.95
N THR A 69 12.94 -1.82 7.55
CA THR A 69 13.28 -0.68 8.41
C THR A 69 12.30 -0.54 9.59
N GLY A 70 11.02 -0.87 9.39
CA GLY A 70 10.04 -0.90 10.48
C GLY A 70 10.33 -1.97 11.53
N ILE A 71 10.79 -3.15 11.09
CA ILE A 71 11.25 -4.22 11.99
C ILE A 71 12.48 -3.76 12.77
N TYR A 72 13.47 -3.17 12.10
CA TYR A 72 14.68 -2.64 12.75
C TYR A 72 14.33 -1.63 13.86
N ASN A 73 13.43 -0.69 13.58
CA ASN A 73 12.97 0.30 14.56
C ASN A 73 12.16 -0.31 15.73
N SER A 74 11.73 -1.56 15.62
CA SER A 74 10.94 -2.28 16.64
C SER A 74 11.76 -3.32 17.42
N THR A 75 13.07 -3.46 17.13
CA THR A 75 13.94 -4.52 17.66
C THR A 75 14.01 -4.56 19.18
N PHE A 76 13.99 -3.39 19.85
CA PHE A 76 14.02 -3.29 21.31
C PHE A 76 12.89 -4.08 22.00
N PHE A 77 11.71 -4.19 21.39
CA PHE A 77 10.55 -4.85 21.99
C PHE A 77 10.54 -6.37 21.80
N PHE A 78 11.34 -6.91 20.88
CA PHE A 78 11.52 -8.36 20.78
C PHE A 78 12.36 -8.92 21.93
N SER A 79 13.12 -8.08 22.62
CA SER A 79 13.97 -8.48 23.76
C SER A 79 13.19 -8.63 25.08
N ASP A 80 12.05 -7.96 25.24
CA ASP A 80 11.16 -8.12 26.40
C ASP A 80 9.68 -8.15 25.98
N PRO A 81 9.15 -9.34 25.62
CA PRO A 81 7.78 -9.50 25.14
C PRO A 81 6.71 -9.08 26.14
N GLN A 82 6.99 -9.03 27.45
CA GLN A 82 6.00 -8.60 28.44
C GLN A 82 5.69 -7.10 28.33
N THR A 83 6.66 -6.29 27.90
CA THR A 83 6.46 -4.85 27.66
C THR A 83 5.53 -4.56 26.47
N MET A 84 5.37 -5.51 25.54
CA MET A 84 4.47 -5.35 24.39
C MET A 84 2.99 -5.36 24.79
N ILE A 85 2.62 -5.99 25.90
CA ILE A 85 1.21 -6.17 26.31
C ILE A 85 0.85 -5.25 27.49
N THR A 86 1.86 -4.82 28.27
CA THR A 86 1.65 -4.04 29.50
C THR A 86 1.75 -2.53 29.30
N THR A 87 2.18 -2.06 28.12
CA THR A 87 2.37 -0.63 27.82
C THR A 87 1.46 -0.16 26.69
N ASN A 88 1.07 1.13 26.72
CA ASN A 88 0.35 1.78 25.62
C ASN A 88 1.14 1.68 24.31
N TYR A 89 2.46 1.93 24.38
CA TYR A 89 3.36 1.80 23.24
C TYR A 89 3.30 0.41 22.62
N GLY A 90 3.41 -0.65 23.44
CA GLY A 90 3.35 -2.04 22.98
C GLY A 90 2.04 -2.38 22.27
N SER A 91 0.92 -1.88 22.79
CA SER A 91 -0.40 -2.06 22.19
C SER A 91 -0.50 -1.39 20.81
N PHE A 92 0.01 -0.16 20.67
CA PHE A 92 0.04 0.53 19.38
C PHE A 92 0.96 -0.14 18.37
N LEU A 93 2.11 -0.67 18.82
CA LEU A 93 3.02 -1.43 17.98
C LEU A 93 2.34 -2.70 17.47
N LEU A 94 1.62 -3.43 18.33
CA LEU A 94 0.88 -4.63 17.94
C LEU A 94 -0.20 -4.32 16.90
N ILE A 95 -0.99 -3.26 17.11
CA ILE A 95 -2.00 -2.80 16.14
C ILE A 95 -1.33 -2.47 14.81
N LYS A 96 -0.20 -1.74 14.83
CA LYS A 96 0.56 -1.41 13.61
C LYS A 96 1.02 -2.66 12.87
N ILE A 97 1.50 -3.69 13.56
CA ILE A 97 1.91 -4.97 12.96
C ILE A 97 0.72 -5.66 12.29
N ILE A 98 -0.43 -5.74 12.97
CA ILE A 98 -1.66 -6.34 12.42
C ILE A 98 -2.10 -5.59 11.15
N LEU A 99 -2.07 -4.25 11.18
CA LEU A 99 -2.40 -3.43 10.02
C LEU A 99 -1.42 -3.66 8.85
N VAL A 100 -0.12 -3.79 9.12
CA VAL A 100 0.88 -4.13 8.08
C VAL A 100 0.61 -5.50 7.47
N ILE A 101 0.27 -6.51 8.27
CA ILE A 101 -0.09 -7.85 7.77
C ILE A 101 -1.35 -7.76 6.89
N ALA A 102 -2.38 -7.05 7.34
CA ALA A 102 -3.61 -6.82 6.57
C ALA A 102 -3.33 -6.09 5.25
N LEU A 103 -2.44 -5.10 5.27
CA LEU A 103 -1.99 -4.37 4.08
C LEU A 103 -1.32 -5.31 3.09
N ILE A 104 -0.38 -6.15 3.54
CA ILE A 104 0.34 -7.10 2.68
C ILE A 104 -0.65 -8.08 2.04
N ILE A 105 -1.57 -8.65 2.82
CA ILE A 105 -2.59 -9.59 2.31
C ILE A 105 -3.46 -8.90 1.25
N THR A 106 -3.98 -7.71 1.57
CA THR A 106 -4.82 -6.91 0.66
C THR A 106 -4.08 -6.59 -0.63
N TYR A 107 -2.82 -6.17 -0.52
CA TYR A 107 -1.99 -5.82 -1.68
C TYR A 107 -1.68 -7.04 -2.55
N ILE A 108 -1.37 -8.20 -1.95
CA ILE A 108 -1.17 -9.45 -2.70
C ILE A 108 -2.44 -9.81 -3.46
N ILE A 109 -3.61 -9.70 -2.84
CA ILE A 109 -4.91 -9.93 -3.49
C ILE A 109 -5.12 -8.91 -4.63
N HIS A 110 -4.80 -7.64 -4.39
CA HIS A 110 -4.91 -6.57 -5.38
C HIS A 110 -4.05 -6.82 -6.62
N VAL A 111 -2.81 -7.28 -6.46
CA VAL A 111 -1.95 -7.63 -7.60
C VAL A 111 -2.43 -8.91 -8.28
N ARG A 112 -2.86 -9.91 -7.50
CA ARG A 112 -3.33 -11.21 -8.02
C ARG A 112 -4.68 -11.16 -8.71
N ILE A 113 -5.46 -10.10 -8.60
CA ILE A 113 -6.70 -9.97 -9.37
C ILE A 113 -6.43 -9.53 -10.81
N ILE A 114 -5.30 -8.84 -11.05
CA ILE A 114 -4.83 -8.41 -12.37
C ILE A 114 -3.79 -9.43 -12.87
N ARG A 115 -4.23 -10.69 -13.02
CA ARG A 115 -3.38 -11.75 -13.60
C ARG A 115 -3.15 -11.48 -15.09
N LYS A 116 -2.09 -12.09 -15.63
CA LYS A 116 -1.70 -11.92 -17.04
C LYS A 116 -2.83 -12.25 -18.01
N ASP A 117 -3.61 -13.30 -17.76
CA ASP A 117 -4.74 -13.74 -18.57
C ASP A 117 -5.90 -12.72 -18.57
N VAL A 118 -6.23 -12.17 -17.40
CA VAL A 118 -7.27 -11.15 -17.25
C VAL A 118 -6.84 -9.87 -17.96
N GLU A 119 -5.58 -9.48 -17.80
CA GLU A 119 -5.03 -8.31 -18.45
C GLU A 119 -5.00 -8.47 -19.97
N GLU A 120 -4.55 -9.61 -20.48
CA GLU A 120 -4.51 -9.88 -21.92
C GLU A 120 -5.89 -9.74 -22.56
N ARG A 121 -6.94 -10.32 -21.95
CA ARG A 121 -8.33 -10.18 -22.42
C ARG A 121 -8.82 -8.74 -22.44
N ILE A 122 -8.38 -7.91 -21.50
CA ILE A 122 -8.73 -6.47 -21.45
C ILE A 122 -7.94 -5.69 -22.49
N MET A 123 -6.68 -6.06 -22.75
CA MET A 123 -5.85 -5.40 -23.77
C MET A 123 -6.26 -5.75 -25.20
N THR A 124 -6.80 -6.96 -25.42
CA THR A 124 -7.29 -7.42 -26.73
C THR A 124 -8.77 -7.11 -26.97
N ASN A 125 -9.42 -6.37 -26.06
CA ASN A 125 -10.85 -6.03 -26.08
C ASN A 125 -11.77 -7.27 -26.18
N GLN A 126 -11.34 -8.40 -25.61
CA GLN A 126 -12.10 -9.66 -25.58
C GLN A 126 -12.92 -9.82 -24.30
N ALA A 127 -12.80 -8.90 -23.35
CA ALA A 127 -13.55 -8.93 -22.09
C ALA A 127 -14.96 -8.34 -22.25
N SER A 128 -15.96 -9.00 -21.67
CA SER A 128 -17.33 -8.46 -21.65
C SER A 128 -17.44 -7.21 -20.78
N GLN A 129 -18.30 -6.26 -21.15
CA GLN A 129 -18.57 -5.04 -20.36
C GLN A 129 -18.92 -5.35 -18.89
N LYS A 130 -19.70 -6.42 -18.63
CA LYS A 130 -20.01 -6.85 -17.25
C LYS A 130 -18.76 -7.28 -16.48
N GLN A 131 -17.83 -7.99 -17.13
CA GLN A 131 -16.57 -8.42 -16.52
C GLN A 131 -15.66 -7.23 -16.23
N ILE A 132 -15.56 -6.28 -17.16
CA ILE A 132 -14.78 -5.04 -17.02
C ILE A 132 -15.28 -4.23 -15.82
N GLN A 133 -16.60 -4.03 -15.70
CA GLN A 133 -17.19 -3.29 -14.58
C GLN A 133 -16.97 -3.99 -13.23
N ALA A 134 -17.19 -5.31 -13.17
CA ALA A 134 -16.98 -6.09 -11.95
C ALA A 134 -15.52 -6.06 -11.50
N LEU A 135 -14.58 -6.22 -12.44
CA LEU A 135 -13.15 -6.17 -12.15
C LEU A 135 -12.73 -4.77 -11.70
N ARG A 136 -13.15 -3.72 -12.41
CA ARG A 136 -12.88 -2.32 -12.04
C ARG A 136 -13.33 -2.03 -10.61
N LYS A 137 -14.54 -2.45 -10.23
CA LYS A 137 -15.06 -2.26 -8.87
C LYS A 137 -14.17 -2.93 -7.83
N LYS A 138 -13.75 -4.19 -8.07
CA LYS A 138 -12.85 -4.91 -7.16
C LYS A 138 -11.48 -4.23 -7.05
N ILE A 139 -10.90 -3.79 -8.16
CA ILE A 139 -9.61 -3.08 -8.16
C ILE A 139 -9.69 -1.78 -7.37
N ILE A 140 -10.74 -0.97 -7.59
CA ILE A 140 -10.92 0.30 -6.87
C ILE A 140 -11.08 0.06 -5.36
N ILE A 141 -11.96 -0.87 -4.95
CA ILE A 141 -12.17 -1.17 -3.53
C ILE A 141 -10.88 -1.66 -2.87
N LEU A 142 -10.17 -2.61 -3.49
CA LEU A 142 -8.90 -3.09 -2.94
C LEU A 142 -7.83 -1.99 -2.88
N GLY A 143 -7.82 -1.08 -3.86
CA GLY A 143 -6.94 0.09 -3.85
C GLY A 143 -7.26 1.06 -2.71
N GLU A 144 -8.53 1.39 -2.51
CA GLU A 144 -8.99 2.25 -1.42
C GLU A 144 -8.67 1.64 -0.05
N VAL A 145 -8.96 0.34 0.15
CA VAL A 145 -8.60 -0.37 1.38
C VAL A 145 -7.08 -0.33 1.62
N THR A 146 -6.27 -0.53 0.57
CA THR A 146 -4.80 -0.45 0.67
C THR A 146 -4.35 0.94 1.13
N VAL A 147 -4.95 2.01 0.59
CA VAL A 147 -4.65 3.41 0.99
C VAL A 147 -5.07 3.66 2.43
N VAL A 148 -6.29 3.27 2.82
CA VAL A 148 -6.80 3.47 4.18
C VAL A 148 -5.92 2.75 5.21
N LEU A 149 -5.57 1.49 4.95
CA LEU A 149 -4.64 0.73 5.81
C LEU A 149 -3.28 1.43 5.89
N SER A 150 -2.75 1.91 4.76
CA SER A 150 -1.47 2.60 4.71
C SER A 150 -1.46 3.90 5.53
N VAL A 151 -2.52 4.71 5.43
CA VAL A 151 -2.68 5.94 6.21
C VAL A 151 -2.84 5.63 7.70
N ALA A 152 -3.62 4.60 8.05
CA ALA A 152 -3.74 4.15 9.44
C ALA A 152 -2.39 3.70 10.02
N ILE A 153 -1.57 2.97 9.24
CA ILE A 153 -0.22 2.57 9.66
C ILE A 153 0.66 3.80 9.93
N LEU A 154 0.59 4.85 9.10
CA LEU A 154 1.32 6.10 9.35
C LEU A 154 0.82 6.82 10.61
N PHE A 155 -0.49 6.82 10.85
CA PHE A 155 -1.06 7.40 12.07
C PHE A 155 -0.54 6.69 13.33
N PHE A 156 -0.57 5.36 13.37
CA PHE A 156 0.01 4.60 14.50
C PHE A 156 1.53 4.77 14.59
N ALA A 157 2.24 4.97 13.47
CA ALA A 157 3.65 5.32 13.51
C ALA A 157 3.89 6.66 14.21
N ALA A 158 3.06 7.67 13.94
CA ALA A 158 3.14 8.98 14.60
C ALA A 158 2.77 8.90 16.09
N MET A 159 1.80 8.08 16.47
CA MET A 159 1.47 7.85 17.89
C MET A 159 2.65 7.24 18.66
N LEU A 160 3.30 6.23 18.07
CA LEU A 160 4.48 5.60 18.65
C LEU A 160 5.63 6.60 18.84
N ASP A 161 5.86 7.47 17.85
CA ASP A 161 6.91 8.50 17.90
C ASP A 161 6.60 9.59 18.95
N ALA A 162 5.33 9.97 19.08
CA ALA A 162 4.86 10.91 20.09
C ALA A 162 4.80 10.32 21.52
N GLY A 163 4.97 8.99 21.66
CA GLY A 163 4.95 8.29 22.95
C GLY A 163 3.59 8.25 23.62
N VAL A 164 2.50 8.43 22.86
CA VAL A 164 1.11 8.48 23.37
C VAL A 164 0.40 7.19 23.13
#